data_AF-A0A7N6AX43-F1
#
_entry.id   AF-A0A7N6AX43-F1
#
_cell.length_a   1.000
_cell.length_b   1.000
_cell.length_c   1.000
_cell.angle_alpha   90.00
_cell.angle_beta   90.00
_cell.angle_gamma   90.00
#
_symmetry.space_group_name_H-M   'P 1'
#
loop_
_entity.id
_entity.type
_entity.pdbx_description
1 polymer ?
#
loop_
_entity_poly.entity_id
_entity_poly.type
_entity_poly.pdbx_seq_one_letter_code
_entity_poly.pdbx_strand_id
1 'polypeptide(L)'
;MEKQEQVEWDDLNKLLQHHGFKPVHFSDPAENKDHSDLVFLDKRSAAEIRTTLRTMLTDSERRQALLHELVKSNNQLKEEVQEHMHQAVQQSQRATKLEGLLDRVKTRVQDLEDRYLSKAVQQHTQQLQKDKQETRKLCDVLEQKLLKQAEEKAQLQRKLYFTVKEEERRLAQQSQTFQNICKKAYQEQQKENKTQIQQLKREVECLKQELETRCVCVCVCVCVCVCVCVCVCDLQRGLNKLAIRLMPLQPSDCAHNSTEPVKVEDMMLLVDSMLENTYTDEKMLRSPTPYTLGSMVSHFQKLFDVTSLSGVYPRMNEVYTRLGEMTNAMRNLRDVLDLDNRIPPAEVVNQVARLVSSSKYSADFHNVLQDADIDSIIVKVKQHEEFFPAFHALITEILKTLGVSRLDSILPALKSLKHTAE
;
A
#
# COMPACT_ATOMS: atom_id res chain seq x y z
N MET A 1 -13.89 -49.87 -102.30
CA MET A 1 -13.99 -49.58 -100.85
C MET A 1 -12.59 -49.47 -100.25
N GLU A 2 -11.81 -48.41 -100.52
CA GLU A 2 -10.46 -48.77 -100.98
C GLU A 2 -9.20 -48.01 -100.57
N LYS A 3 -9.20 -46.88 -99.85
CA LYS A 3 -7.90 -46.29 -99.41
C LYS A 3 -7.95 -45.64 -98.03
N GLN A 4 -9.00 -44.88 -97.75
CA GLN A 4 -9.11 -44.15 -96.49
C GLN A 4 -9.26 -45.06 -95.25
N GLU A 5 -10.07 -46.12 -95.35
CA GLU A 5 -10.24 -47.07 -94.24
C GLU A 5 -8.96 -47.88 -93.99
N GLN A 6 -8.23 -48.24 -95.05
CA GLN A 6 -6.94 -48.91 -94.93
C GLN A 6 -5.94 -48.04 -94.16
N VAL A 7 -5.82 -46.76 -94.51
CA VAL A 7 -4.92 -45.81 -93.81
C VAL A 7 -5.29 -45.68 -92.33
N GLU A 8 -6.58 -45.55 -92.02
CA GLU A 8 -7.04 -45.39 -90.64
C GLU A 8 -6.85 -46.67 -89.79
N TRP A 9 -6.91 -47.85 -90.41
CA TRP A 9 -6.55 -49.13 -89.76
C TRP A 9 -5.04 -49.33 -89.67
N ASP A 10 -4.26 -48.88 -90.65
CA ASP A 10 -2.79 -48.89 -90.60
C ASP A 10 -2.28 -48.01 -89.46
N ASP A 11 -2.89 -46.85 -89.23
CA ASP A 11 -2.56 -45.98 -88.10
C ASP A 11 -2.98 -46.58 -86.74
N LEU A 12 -4.12 -47.27 -86.68
CA LEU A 12 -4.47 -48.03 -85.47
C LEU A 12 -3.52 -49.22 -85.27
N ASN A 13 -3.09 -49.89 -86.33
CA ASN A 13 -2.17 -51.02 -86.28
C ASN A 13 -0.79 -50.59 -85.77
N LYS A 14 -0.30 -49.41 -86.14
CA LYS A 14 0.92 -48.84 -85.54
C LYS A 14 0.77 -48.68 -84.02
N LEU A 15 -0.39 -48.19 -83.56
CA LEU A 15 -0.66 -48.03 -82.13
C LEU A 15 -0.79 -49.38 -81.42
N LEU A 16 -1.49 -50.34 -82.02
CA LEU A 16 -1.59 -51.72 -81.52
C LEU A 16 -0.22 -52.36 -81.39
N GLN A 17 0.63 -52.23 -82.41
CA GLN A 17 1.99 -52.75 -82.40
C GLN A 17 2.88 -52.05 -81.36
N HIS A 18 2.71 -50.75 -81.15
CA HIS A 18 3.41 -50.01 -80.08
C HIS A 18 3.10 -50.60 -78.69
N HIS A 19 1.87 -51.09 -78.50
CA HIS A 19 1.42 -51.79 -77.30
C HIS A 19 1.64 -53.32 -77.33
N GLY A 20 2.33 -53.86 -78.34
CA GLY A 20 2.66 -55.29 -78.45
C GLY A 20 1.52 -56.18 -78.96
N PHE A 21 0.44 -55.60 -79.48
CA PHE A 21 -0.65 -56.34 -80.11
C PHE A 21 -0.37 -56.61 -81.60
N LYS A 22 -0.96 -57.68 -82.13
CA LYS A 22 -0.87 -58.03 -83.55
C LYS A 22 -1.70 -57.05 -84.39
N PRO A 23 -1.23 -56.66 -85.60
CA PRO A 23 -2.00 -55.83 -86.51
C PRO A 23 -3.23 -56.57 -87.04
N VAL A 24 -4.29 -55.81 -87.30
CA VAL A 24 -5.51 -56.27 -87.96
C VAL A 24 -5.33 -56.16 -89.47
N HIS A 25 -5.55 -57.25 -90.20
CA HIS A 25 -5.44 -57.29 -91.64
C HIS A 25 -6.80 -57.53 -92.29
N PHE A 26 -7.04 -56.88 -93.43
CA PHE A 26 -8.17 -57.21 -94.29
C PHE A 26 -7.84 -58.50 -95.05
N SER A 27 -8.78 -59.44 -95.05
CA SER A 27 -8.63 -60.71 -95.77
C SER A 27 -9.28 -60.59 -97.15
N ASP A 28 -8.59 -61.09 -98.20
CA ASP A 28 -9.17 -61.18 -99.54
C ASP A 28 -10.25 -62.29 -99.56
N PRO A 29 -11.51 -61.96 -99.93
CA PRO A 29 -12.58 -62.95 -100.07
C PRO A 29 -12.30 -64.08 -101.07
N ALA A 30 -11.37 -63.90 -102.01
CA ALA A 30 -11.04 -64.89 -103.03
C ALA A 30 -10.01 -65.94 -102.56
N GLU A 31 -9.17 -65.62 -101.57
CA GLU A 31 -8.06 -66.48 -101.13
C GLU A 31 -8.39 -67.33 -99.90
N ASN A 32 -9.35 -66.92 -99.07
CA ASN A 32 -9.66 -67.60 -97.81
C ASN A 32 -10.96 -68.40 -97.88
N LYS A 33 -10.86 -69.74 -97.93
CA LYS A 33 -12.03 -70.64 -97.95
C LYS A 33 -12.53 -71.04 -96.56
N ASP A 34 -11.71 -70.88 -95.52
CA ASP A 34 -12.10 -71.17 -94.14
C ASP A 34 -12.55 -69.88 -93.45
N HIS A 35 -13.82 -69.85 -93.04
CA HIS A 35 -14.47 -68.66 -92.47
C HIS A 35 -14.41 -68.66 -90.94
N SER A 36 -13.85 -69.73 -90.34
CA SER A 36 -13.83 -69.97 -88.90
C SER A 36 -13.01 -68.92 -88.13
N ASP A 37 -12.00 -68.35 -88.77
CA ASP A 37 -11.05 -67.39 -88.18
C ASP A 37 -11.28 -65.93 -88.64
N LEU A 38 -12.35 -65.65 -89.40
CA LEU A 38 -12.65 -64.34 -89.98
C LEU A 38 -13.81 -63.64 -89.24
N VAL A 39 -13.62 -62.35 -88.94
CA VAL A 39 -14.67 -61.52 -88.34
C VAL A 39 -15.28 -60.61 -89.41
N PHE A 40 -16.56 -60.84 -89.72
CA PHE A 40 -17.31 -59.99 -90.64
C PHE A 40 -17.92 -58.82 -89.88
N LEU A 41 -17.53 -57.60 -90.25
CA LEU A 41 -18.04 -56.37 -89.67
C LEU A 41 -18.68 -55.53 -90.75
N ASP A 42 -19.85 -54.97 -90.46
CA ASP A 42 -20.36 -53.87 -91.26
C ASP A 42 -19.53 -52.60 -91.02
N LYS A 43 -19.60 -51.67 -91.96
CA LYS A 43 -18.79 -50.44 -91.97
C LYS A 43 -18.94 -49.61 -90.68
N ARG A 44 -20.14 -49.57 -90.11
CA ARG A 44 -20.41 -48.80 -88.90
C ARG A 44 -19.77 -49.47 -87.69
N SER A 45 -19.99 -50.77 -87.52
CA SER A 45 -19.36 -51.54 -86.44
C SER A 45 -17.83 -51.50 -86.49
N ALA A 46 -17.24 -51.59 -87.69
CA ALA A 46 -15.79 -51.47 -87.87
C ALA A 46 -15.25 -50.09 -87.45
N ALA A 47 -15.95 -49.01 -87.80
CA ALA A 47 -15.57 -47.66 -87.41
C ALA A 47 -15.70 -47.42 -85.89
N GLU A 48 -16.76 -47.95 -85.27
CA GLU A 48 -16.99 -47.86 -83.82
C GLU A 48 -15.93 -48.65 -83.02
N ILE A 49 -15.61 -49.89 -83.44
CA ILE A 49 -14.56 -50.70 -82.83
C ILE A 49 -13.20 -50.01 -82.92
N ARG A 50 -12.85 -49.48 -84.10
CA ARG A 50 -11.58 -48.77 -84.30
C ARG A 50 -11.46 -47.52 -83.43
N THR A 51 -12.55 -46.74 -83.31
CA THR A 51 -12.57 -45.55 -82.45
C THR A 51 -12.42 -45.93 -80.98
N THR A 52 -13.10 -47.01 -80.57
CA THR A 52 -13.01 -47.55 -79.20
C THR A 52 -11.59 -48.02 -78.89
N LEU A 53 -10.99 -48.84 -79.77
CA LEU A 53 -9.62 -49.32 -79.62
C LEU A 53 -8.61 -48.17 -79.57
N ARG A 54 -8.73 -47.19 -80.46
CA ARG A 54 -7.88 -45.99 -80.45
C ARG A 54 -7.98 -45.24 -79.12
N THR A 55 -9.20 -45.04 -78.62
CA THR A 55 -9.45 -44.33 -77.35
C THR A 55 -8.90 -45.12 -76.15
N MET A 56 -9.07 -46.43 -76.13
CA MET A 56 -8.56 -47.29 -75.06
C MET A 56 -7.03 -47.32 -75.03
N LEU A 57 -6.38 -47.40 -76.20
CA LEU A 57 -4.92 -47.42 -76.30
C LEU A 57 -4.31 -46.08 -75.86
N THR A 58 -4.84 -44.95 -76.33
CA THR A 58 -4.37 -43.62 -75.90
C THR A 58 -4.63 -43.35 -74.42
N ASP A 59 -5.75 -43.82 -73.86
CA ASP A 59 -6.01 -43.74 -72.42
C ASP A 59 -5.05 -44.62 -71.62
N SER A 60 -4.65 -45.79 -72.16
CA SER A 60 -3.64 -46.66 -71.56
C SER A 60 -2.28 -45.97 -71.47
N GLU A 61 -1.81 -45.33 -72.56
CA GLU A 61 -0.56 -44.55 -72.56
C GLU A 61 -0.60 -43.42 -71.53
N ARG A 62 -1.71 -42.67 -71.48
CA ARG A 62 -1.90 -41.60 -70.51
C ARG A 62 -1.84 -42.12 -69.07
N ARG A 63 -2.49 -43.25 -68.78
CA ARG A 63 -2.44 -43.88 -67.46
C ARG A 63 -1.04 -44.36 -67.10
N GLN A 64 -0.30 -44.92 -68.05
CA GLN A 64 1.10 -45.33 -67.83
C GLN A 64 1.99 -44.13 -67.50
N ALA A 65 1.82 -43.00 -68.20
CA ALA A 65 2.55 -41.77 -67.90
C ALA A 65 2.24 -41.24 -66.49
N LEU A 66 0.96 -41.23 -66.10
CA LEU A 66 0.55 -40.83 -64.75
C LEU A 66 1.11 -41.76 -63.67
N LEU A 67 1.11 -43.08 -63.91
CA LEU A 67 1.70 -44.05 -62.98
C LEU A 67 3.21 -43.82 -62.83
N HIS A 68 3.92 -43.51 -63.93
CA HIS A 68 5.34 -43.23 -63.88
C HIS A 68 5.65 -41.98 -63.03
N GLU A 69 4.95 -40.88 -63.27
CA GLU A 69 5.10 -39.66 -62.47
C GLU A 69 4.73 -39.87 -61.01
N LEU A 70 3.68 -40.66 -60.74
CA LEU A 70 3.28 -40.99 -59.37
C LEU A 70 4.35 -41.81 -58.64
N VAL A 71 4.95 -42.80 -59.31
CA VAL A 71 6.05 -43.60 -58.74
C VAL A 71 7.27 -42.72 -58.47
N LYS A 72 7.63 -41.86 -59.41
CA LYS A 72 8.74 -40.90 -59.25
C LYS A 72 8.50 -39.97 -58.07
N SER A 73 7.31 -39.37 -57.97
CA SER A 73 6.93 -38.49 -56.87
C SER A 73 6.92 -39.23 -55.53
N ASN A 74 6.41 -40.47 -55.48
CA ASN A 74 6.40 -41.27 -54.26
C ASN A 74 7.81 -41.59 -53.76
N ASN A 75 8.72 -41.93 -54.67
CA ASN A 75 10.13 -42.17 -54.33
C ASN A 75 10.80 -40.89 -53.78
N GLN A 76 10.56 -39.75 -54.43
CA GLN A 76 11.09 -38.47 -53.95
C GLN A 76 10.54 -38.11 -52.56
N LEU A 77 9.23 -38.23 -52.34
CA LEU A 77 8.61 -38.00 -51.03
C LEU A 77 9.18 -38.94 -49.96
N LYS A 78 9.50 -40.19 -50.32
CA LYS A 78 10.12 -41.14 -49.41
C LYS A 78 11.52 -40.72 -48.99
N GLU A 79 12.31 -40.18 -49.92
CA GLU A 79 13.65 -39.63 -49.65
C GLU A 79 13.56 -38.38 -48.75
N GLU A 80 12.66 -37.45 -49.06
CA GLU A 80 12.42 -36.24 -48.26
C GLU A 80 11.98 -36.58 -46.83
N VAL A 81 11.09 -37.55 -46.66
CA VAL A 81 10.67 -38.04 -45.33
C VAL A 81 11.84 -38.65 -44.56
N GLN A 82 12.72 -39.40 -45.22
CA GLN A 82 13.90 -39.96 -44.57
C GLN A 82 14.89 -38.88 -44.14
N GLU A 83 15.11 -37.87 -44.98
CA GLU A 83 15.98 -36.74 -44.64
C GLU A 83 15.42 -35.94 -43.46
N HIS A 84 14.14 -35.59 -43.49
CA HIS A 84 13.49 -34.89 -42.39
C HIS A 84 13.50 -35.71 -41.10
N MET A 85 13.33 -37.03 -41.18
CA MET A 85 13.45 -37.90 -40.01
C MET A 85 14.87 -37.86 -39.43
N HIS A 86 15.91 -37.91 -40.26
CA HIS A 86 17.30 -37.80 -39.78
C HIS A 86 17.55 -36.44 -39.11
N GLN A 87 17.12 -35.35 -39.75
CA GLN A 87 17.25 -34.00 -39.22
C GLN A 87 16.52 -33.86 -37.88
N ALA A 88 15.30 -34.36 -37.76
CA ALA A 88 14.53 -34.34 -36.52
C ALA A 88 15.24 -35.07 -35.36
N VAL A 89 15.82 -36.25 -35.63
CA VAL A 89 16.62 -37.00 -34.64
C VAL A 89 17.83 -36.19 -34.20
N GLN A 90 18.54 -35.55 -35.13
CA GLN A 90 19.72 -34.74 -34.81
C GLN A 90 19.34 -33.52 -33.95
N GLN A 91 18.22 -32.84 -34.26
CA GLN A 91 17.74 -31.72 -33.46
C GLN A 91 17.30 -32.18 -32.06
N SER A 92 16.61 -33.32 -31.96
CA SER A 92 16.24 -33.91 -30.66
C SER A 92 17.47 -34.20 -29.79
N GLN A 93 18.52 -34.82 -30.36
CA GLN A 93 19.77 -35.06 -29.63
C GLN A 93 20.45 -33.76 -29.17
N ARG A 94 20.37 -32.70 -29.98
CA ARG A 94 20.93 -31.38 -29.62
C ARG A 94 20.13 -30.74 -28.49
N ALA A 95 18.79 -30.84 -28.51
CA ALA A 95 17.93 -30.39 -27.44
C ALA A 95 18.26 -31.10 -26.12
N THR A 96 18.37 -32.44 -26.12
CA THR A 96 18.73 -33.20 -24.91
C THR A 96 20.09 -32.79 -24.34
N LYS A 97 21.09 -32.49 -25.19
CA LYS A 97 22.40 -31.98 -24.73
C LYS A 97 22.28 -30.60 -24.07
N LEU A 98 21.45 -29.72 -24.62
CA LEU A 98 21.20 -28.39 -24.07
C LEU A 98 20.44 -28.46 -22.76
N GLU A 99 19.43 -29.32 -22.65
CA GLU A 99 18.71 -29.59 -21.40
C GLU A 99 19.68 -30.05 -20.30
N GLY A 100 20.56 -31.01 -20.60
CA GLY A 100 21.56 -31.46 -19.62
C GLY A 100 22.59 -30.39 -19.24
N LEU A 101 22.87 -29.41 -20.11
CA LEU A 101 23.71 -28.26 -19.76
C LEU A 101 22.94 -27.27 -18.88
N LEU A 102 21.68 -27.00 -19.20
CA LEU A 102 20.81 -26.12 -18.43
C LEU A 102 20.63 -26.65 -17.00
N ASP A 103 20.42 -27.95 -16.83
CA ASP A 103 20.32 -28.59 -15.51
C ASP A 103 21.61 -28.40 -14.69
N ARG A 104 22.78 -28.60 -15.31
CA ARG A 104 24.06 -28.35 -14.64
C ARG A 104 24.24 -26.90 -14.23
N VAL A 105 23.83 -25.95 -15.07
CA VAL A 105 23.89 -24.51 -14.74
C VAL A 105 22.94 -24.21 -13.58
N LYS A 106 21.69 -24.71 -13.64
CA LYS A 106 20.68 -24.53 -12.59
C LYS A 106 21.17 -25.02 -11.23
N THR A 107 21.75 -26.23 -11.16
CA THR A 107 22.33 -26.74 -9.91
C THR A 107 23.48 -25.87 -9.39
N ARG A 108 24.33 -25.35 -10.28
CA ARG A 108 25.44 -24.47 -9.88
C ARG A 108 24.96 -23.11 -9.36
N VAL A 109 23.93 -22.55 -9.97
CA VAL A 109 23.31 -21.29 -9.50
C VAL A 109 22.71 -21.51 -8.12
N GLN A 110 21.93 -22.58 -7.93
CA GLN A 110 21.35 -22.92 -6.63
C GLN A 110 22.43 -23.06 -5.53
N ASP A 111 23.51 -23.80 -5.81
CA ASP A 111 24.63 -23.97 -4.85
C ASP A 111 25.37 -22.64 -4.55
N LEU A 112 25.39 -21.70 -5.49
CA LEU A 112 25.92 -20.36 -5.23
C LEU A 112 24.99 -19.52 -4.36
N GLU A 113 23.69 -19.55 -4.64
CA GLU A 113 22.66 -18.86 -3.85
C GLU A 113 22.62 -19.39 -2.42
N ASP A 114 22.59 -20.71 -2.24
CA ASP A 114 22.55 -21.36 -0.93
C ASP A 114 23.79 -21.00 -0.10
N ARG A 115 24.97 -20.96 -0.72
CA ARG A 115 26.21 -20.53 -0.05
C ARG A 115 26.18 -19.05 0.31
N TYR A 116 25.64 -18.18 -0.54
CA TYR A 116 25.55 -16.75 -0.25
C TYR A 116 24.57 -16.49 0.88
N LEU A 117 23.38 -17.07 0.82
CA LEU A 117 22.34 -16.98 1.85
C LEU A 117 22.87 -17.52 3.18
N SER A 118 23.51 -18.69 3.18
CA SER A 118 24.09 -19.28 4.40
C SER A 118 25.14 -18.36 5.04
N LYS A 119 26.03 -17.77 4.24
CA LYS A 119 27.03 -16.80 4.73
C LYS A 119 26.39 -15.54 5.28
N ALA A 120 25.41 -14.98 4.58
CA ALA A 120 24.72 -13.77 5.01
C ALA A 120 23.95 -13.99 6.33
N VAL A 121 23.23 -15.11 6.44
CA VAL A 121 22.50 -15.50 7.66
C VAL A 121 23.47 -15.72 8.81
N GLN A 122 24.59 -16.40 8.59
CA GLN A 122 25.59 -16.65 9.63
C GLN A 122 26.21 -15.35 10.13
N GLN A 123 26.63 -14.46 9.22
CA GLN A 123 27.21 -13.16 9.57
C GLN A 123 26.21 -12.27 10.33
N HIS A 124 24.97 -12.16 9.83
CA HIS A 124 23.96 -11.34 10.48
C HIS A 124 23.60 -11.88 11.86
N THR A 125 23.47 -13.20 12.01
CA THR A 125 23.16 -13.83 13.29
C THR A 125 24.29 -13.61 14.31
N GLN A 126 25.55 -13.75 13.89
CA GLN A 126 26.70 -13.47 14.75
C GLN A 126 26.75 -12.00 15.18
N GLN A 127 26.51 -11.06 14.25
CA GLN A 127 26.47 -9.64 14.57
C GLN A 127 25.33 -9.31 15.53
N LEU A 128 24.12 -9.80 15.26
CA LEU A 128 22.95 -9.58 16.13
C LEU A 128 23.19 -10.14 17.54
N GLN A 129 23.85 -11.29 17.65
CA GLN A 129 24.16 -11.90 18.94
C GLN A 129 25.18 -11.07 19.73
N LYS A 130 26.18 -10.48 19.04
CA LYS A 130 27.14 -9.55 19.65
C LYS A 130 26.45 -8.27 20.12
N ASP A 131 25.66 -7.64 19.26
CA ASP A 131 24.93 -6.40 19.58
C ASP A 131 23.96 -6.60 20.74
N LYS A 132 23.26 -7.76 20.76
CA LYS A 132 22.40 -8.15 21.88
C LYS A 132 23.18 -8.26 23.19
N GLN A 133 24.38 -8.83 23.16
CA GLN A 133 25.22 -8.98 24.36
C GLN A 133 25.77 -7.62 24.84
N GLU A 134 26.19 -6.76 23.92
CA GLU A 134 26.65 -5.39 24.23
C GLU A 134 25.53 -4.54 24.80
N THR A 135 24.36 -4.56 24.18
CA THR A 135 23.17 -3.85 24.67
C THR A 135 22.78 -4.33 26.06
N ARG A 136 22.85 -5.65 26.32
CA ARG A 136 22.53 -6.21 27.64
C ARG A 136 23.49 -5.74 28.72
N LYS A 137 24.79 -5.73 28.45
CA LYS A 137 25.80 -5.16 29.36
C LYS A 137 25.54 -3.67 29.65
N LEU A 138 25.14 -2.90 28.63
CA LEU A 138 24.82 -1.48 28.80
C LEU A 138 23.59 -1.30 29.70
N CYS A 139 22.54 -2.11 29.51
CA CYS A 139 21.36 -2.11 30.38
C CYS A 139 21.75 -2.40 31.84
N ASP A 140 22.54 -3.45 32.08
CA ASP A 140 22.98 -3.82 33.43
C ASP A 140 23.73 -2.67 34.13
N VAL A 141 24.61 -1.97 33.39
CA VAL A 141 25.35 -0.80 33.91
C VAL A 141 24.41 0.38 34.22
N LEU A 142 23.42 0.64 33.36
CA LEU A 142 22.44 1.71 33.58
C LEU A 142 21.55 1.42 34.79
N GLU A 143 21.12 0.17 34.96
CA GLU A 143 20.36 -0.26 36.14
C GLU A 143 21.15 -0.05 37.43
N GLN A 144 22.43 -0.44 37.45
CA GLN A 144 23.31 -0.19 38.60
C GLN A 144 23.47 1.30 38.91
N LYS A 145 23.63 2.15 37.89
CA LYS A 145 23.69 3.61 38.09
C LYS A 145 22.39 4.16 38.67
N LEU A 146 21.25 3.66 38.19
CA LEU A 146 19.93 4.10 38.64
C LEU A 146 19.67 3.70 40.10
N LEU A 147 20.09 2.49 40.50
CA LEU A 147 20.06 2.06 41.90
C LEU A 147 20.92 2.96 42.80
N LYS A 148 22.15 3.25 42.37
CA LYS A 148 23.05 4.15 43.13
C LYS A 148 22.45 5.55 43.29
N GLN A 149 21.87 6.11 42.23
CA GLN A 149 21.18 7.40 42.30
C GLN A 149 19.96 7.36 43.23
N ALA A 150 19.22 6.25 43.25
CA ALA A 150 18.09 6.08 44.16
C ALA A 150 18.53 6.03 45.63
N GLU A 151 19.63 5.35 45.93
CA GLU A 151 20.24 5.31 47.28
C GLU A 151 20.72 6.69 47.72
N GLU A 152 21.45 7.42 46.86
CA GLU A 152 21.91 8.79 47.13
C GLU A 152 20.72 9.73 47.39
N LYS A 153 19.67 9.64 46.55
CA LYS A 153 18.43 10.39 46.74
C LYS A 153 17.78 10.07 48.09
N ALA A 154 17.67 8.81 48.46
CA ALA A 154 17.09 8.39 49.74
C ALA A 154 17.91 8.90 50.93
N GLN A 155 19.25 8.89 50.81
CA GLN A 155 20.14 9.41 51.84
C GLN A 155 19.98 10.93 52.02
N LEU A 156 19.92 11.68 50.92
CA LEU A 156 19.69 13.12 50.95
C LEU A 156 18.31 13.47 51.52
N GLN A 157 17.27 12.74 51.13
CA GLN A 157 15.92 12.90 51.70
C GLN A 157 15.91 12.68 53.21
N ARG A 158 16.63 11.66 53.73
CA ARG A 158 16.76 11.44 55.18
C ARG A 158 17.47 12.59 55.87
N LYS A 159 18.60 13.07 55.32
CA LYS A 159 19.34 14.22 55.89
C LYS A 159 18.45 15.45 55.94
N LEU A 160 17.75 15.76 54.84
CA LEU A 160 16.82 16.88 54.78
C LEU A 160 15.74 16.75 55.85
N TYR A 161 15.14 15.58 56.01
CA TYR A 161 14.13 15.33 57.04
C TYR A 161 14.65 15.65 58.46
N PHE A 162 15.84 15.16 58.81
CA PHE A 162 16.41 15.44 60.14
C PHE A 162 16.76 16.91 60.33
N THR A 163 17.36 17.55 59.33
CA THR A 163 17.69 18.98 59.40
C THR A 163 16.43 19.84 59.55
N VAL A 164 15.38 19.57 58.76
CA VAL A 164 14.10 20.29 58.85
C VAL A 164 13.49 20.11 60.24
N LYS A 165 13.46 18.87 60.76
CA LYS A 165 12.90 18.58 62.09
C LYS A 165 13.67 19.28 63.23
N GLU A 166 14.99 19.40 63.11
CA GLU A 166 15.80 20.13 64.09
C GLU A 166 15.55 21.63 64.02
N GLU A 167 15.46 22.20 62.81
CA GLU A 167 15.11 23.60 62.59
C GLU A 167 13.71 23.93 63.11
N GLU A 168 12.73 23.05 62.92
CA GLU A 168 11.38 23.18 63.49
C GLU A 168 11.42 23.20 65.02
N ARG A 169 12.20 22.31 65.66
CA ARG A 169 12.39 22.33 67.12
C ARG A 169 13.04 23.63 67.59
N ARG A 170 14.07 24.10 66.88
CA ARG A 170 14.75 25.37 67.20
C ARG A 170 13.80 26.56 67.09
N LEU A 171 13.01 26.63 66.02
CA LEU A 171 11.99 27.66 65.83
C LEU A 171 10.91 27.60 66.92
N ALA A 172 10.46 26.41 67.31
CA ALA A 172 9.50 26.24 68.40
C ALA A 172 10.07 26.74 69.75
N GLN A 173 11.32 26.41 70.07
CA GLN A 173 12.00 26.89 71.28
C GLN A 173 12.18 28.42 71.28
N GLN A 174 12.58 28.99 70.14
CA GLN A 174 12.74 30.44 70.00
C GLN A 174 11.39 31.15 70.15
N SER A 175 10.34 30.63 69.52
CA SER A 175 8.97 31.14 69.65
C SER A 175 8.48 31.10 71.10
N GLN A 176 8.71 29.98 71.81
CA GLN A 176 8.34 29.84 73.21
C GLN A 176 9.12 30.81 74.12
N THR A 177 10.41 31.01 73.85
CA THR A 177 11.25 31.98 74.58
C THR A 177 10.74 33.41 74.36
N PHE A 178 10.46 33.77 73.10
CA PHE A 178 9.88 35.08 72.75
C PHE A 178 8.54 35.29 73.46
N GLN A 179 7.65 34.29 73.43
CA GLN A 179 6.36 34.37 74.10
C GLN A 179 6.50 34.58 75.62
N ASN A 180 7.49 33.96 76.26
CA ASN A 180 7.79 34.16 77.68
C ASN A 180 8.32 35.56 77.98
N ILE A 181 9.18 36.11 77.11
CA ILE A 181 9.69 37.48 77.23
C ILE A 181 8.53 38.48 77.09
N CYS A 182 7.70 38.35 76.07
CA CYS A 182 6.53 39.21 75.87
C CYS A 182 5.57 39.16 77.07
N LYS A 183 5.32 37.96 77.63
CA LYS A 183 4.48 37.81 78.84
C LYS A 183 5.09 38.53 80.04
N LYS A 184 6.40 38.41 80.28
CA LYS A 184 7.10 39.11 81.38
C LYS A 184 7.06 40.63 81.19
N ALA A 185 7.38 41.13 80.00
CA ALA A 185 7.32 42.55 79.69
C ALA A 185 5.91 43.12 79.90
N TYR A 186 4.87 42.39 79.46
CA TYR A 186 3.48 42.78 79.70
C TYR A 186 3.12 42.81 81.20
N GLN A 187 3.60 41.84 81.99
CA GLN A 187 3.38 41.80 83.44
C GLN A 187 4.12 42.91 84.18
N GLU A 188 5.37 43.20 83.80
CA GLU A 188 6.16 44.32 84.36
C GLU A 188 5.50 45.66 84.04
N GLN A 189 5.10 45.86 82.79
CA GLN A 189 4.37 47.05 82.38
C GLN A 189 3.01 47.17 83.09
N GLN A 190 2.30 46.06 83.34
CA GLN A 190 1.08 46.09 84.17
C GLN A 190 1.37 46.48 85.62
N LYS A 191 2.46 46.00 86.22
CA LYS A 191 2.85 46.38 87.58
C LYS A 191 3.18 47.87 87.66
N GLU A 192 3.95 48.38 86.70
CA GLU A 192 4.33 49.79 86.60
C GLU A 192 3.11 50.69 86.38
N ASN A 193 2.24 50.33 85.44
CA ASN A 193 0.95 51.01 85.23
C ASN A 193 0.09 50.97 86.49
N LYS A 194 0.03 49.84 87.21
CA LYS A 194 -0.74 49.74 88.45
C LYS A 194 -0.18 50.63 89.55
N THR A 195 1.14 50.74 89.69
CA THR A 195 1.79 51.66 90.63
C THR A 195 1.56 53.12 90.25
N GLN A 196 1.67 53.47 88.96
CA GLN A 196 1.35 54.81 88.47
C GLN A 196 -0.12 55.17 88.69
N ILE A 197 -1.05 54.26 88.39
CA ILE A 197 -2.49 54.45 88.66
C ILE A 197 -2.75 54.60 90.15
N GLN A 198 -2.10 53.82 91.02
CA GLN A 198 -2.25 53.99 92.47
C GLN A 198 -1.72 55.33 92.96
N GLN A 199 -0.61 55.81 92.39
CA GLN A 199 -0.03 57.11 92.72
C GLN A 199 -0.91 58.26 92.25
N LEU A 200 -1.35 58.24 90.98
CA LEU A 200 -2.36 59.16 90.43
C LEU A 200 -3.66 59.11 91.25
N LYS A 201 -4.10 57.92 91.70
CA LYS A 201 -5.28 57.80 92.55
C LYS A 201 -5.08 58.44 93.92
N ARG A 202 -3.88 58.35 94.53
CA ARG A 202 -3.55 59.08 95.77
C ARG A 202 -3.50 60.58 95.54
N GLU A 203 -2.92 61.03 94.44
CA GLU A 203 -2.90 62.45 94.05
C GLU A 203 -4.32 62.97 93.81
N VAL A 204 -5.17 62.21 93.10
CA VAL A 204 -6.58 62.52 92.91
C VAL A 204 -7.34 62.49 94.23
N GLU A 205 -7.08 61.55 95.15
CA GLU A 205 -7.73 61.54 96.47
C GLU A 205 -7.26 62.72 97.33
N CYS A 206 -6.00 63.15 97.21
CA CYS A 206 -5.46 64.34 97.86
C CYS A 206 -6.08 65.62 97.29
N LEU A 207 -6.14 65.74 95.95
CA LEU A 207 -6.85 66.80 95.23
C LEU A 207 -8.35 66.77 95.52
N LYS A 208 -8.93 65.59 95.72
CA LYS A 208 -10.33 65.41 96.12
C LYS A 208 -10.54 65.80 97.58
N GLN A 209 -9.59 65.59 98.49
CA GLN A 209 -9.66 66.18 99.84
C GLN A 209 -9.55 67.71 99.79
N GLU A 210 -8.68 68.25 98.94
CA GLU A 210 -8.61 69.70 98.66
C GLU A 210 -9.90 70.23 97.99
N LEU A 211 -10.58 69.42 97.18
CA LEU A 211 -11.85 69.74 96.53
C LEU A 211 -13.07 69.38 97.39
N GLU A 212 -13.00 68.50 98.38
CA GLU A 212 -14.06 68.26 99.37
C GLU A 212 -14.10 69.39 100.42
N THR A 213 -13.02 70.17 100.53
CA THR A 213 -13.08 71.54 101.09
C THR A 213 -13.66 72.59 100.13
N ARG A 214 -14.04 72.21 98.90
CA ARG A 214 -14.64 73.05 97.83
C ARG A 214 -15.57 72.27 96.87
N CYS A 215 -16.77 71.91 97.35
CA CYS A 215 -18.02 71.69 96.59
C CYS A 215 -18.24 70.42 95.70
N VAL A 216 -19.39 69.76 95.96
CA VAL A 216 -20.52 69.39 95.04
C VAL A 216 -20.29 68.46 93.80
N CYS A 217 -20.52 67.15 94.02
CA CYS A 217 -21.24 66.10 93.23
C CYS A 217 -21.03 65.79 91.71
N VAL A 218 -21.53 64.59 91.33
CA VAL A 218 -21.96 64.07 89.99
C VAL A 218 -20.87 63.36 89.14
N CYS A 219 -21.05 62.32 88.32
CA CYS A 219 -21.73 60.99 88.33
C CYS A 219 -21.21 60.17 87.09
N VAL A 220 -21.64 58.89 86.93
CA VAL A 220 -21.88 58.13 85.66
C VAL A 220 -20.65 57.61 84.82
N CYS A 221 -20.47 56.28 84.64
CA CYS A 221 -20.80 55.37 83.49
C CYS A 221 -20.10 55.74 82.13
N VAL A 222 -19.79 54.89 81.11
CA VAL A 222 -20.30 53.61 80.57
C VAL A 222 -19.30 53.02 79.50
N CYS A 223 -19.41 51.69 79.20
CA CYS A 223 -19.26 50.89 77.93
C CYS A 223 -18.20 51.23 76.84
N VAL A 224 -17.44 50.30 76.24
CA VAL A 224 -17.67 48.98 75.56
C VAL A 224 -18.23 49.06 74.13
N CYS A 225 -17.29 48.91 73.16
CA CYS A 225 -17.28 48.13 71.91
C CYS A 225 -18.29 48.37 70.76
N VAL A 226 -17.74 48.56 69.54
CA VAL A 226 -18.23 47.94 68.28
C VAL A 226 -17.07 47.77 67.28
N CYS A 227 -16.73 46.55 66.83
CA CYS A 227 -16.18 46.32 65.47
C CYS A 227 -16.26 44.84 65.00
N VAL A 228 -17.13 44.53 64.03
CA VAL A 228 -16.91 43.49 62.98
C VAL A 228 -17.60 43.96 61.68
N CYS A 229 -16.98 44.90 60.95
CA CYS A 229 -17.47 45.34 59.63
C CYS A 229 -16.35 45.59 58.59
N VAL A 230 -15.09 45.24 58.87
CA VAL A 230 -13.95 45.70 58.04
C VAL A 230 -13.57 44.73 56.90
N CYS A 231 -13.92 43.44 56.98
CA CYS A 231 -13.27 42.42 56.15
C CYS A 231 -13.82 42.24 54.72
N VAL A 232 -15.03 42.72 54.41
CA VAL A 232 -15.68 42.45 53.11
C VAL A 232 -15.35 43.54 52.07
N CYS A 233 -15.20 44.79 52.52
CA CYS A 233 -14.92 45.94 51.64
C CYS A 233 -13.50 45.90 51.04
N ASP A 234 -12.54 45.26 51.74
CA ASP A 234 -11.15 45.20 51.30
C ASP A 234 -10.93 44.21 50.15
N LEU A 235 -11.68 43.10 50.12
CA LEU A 235 -11.58 42.07 49.07
C LEU A 235 -12.09 42.58 47.72
N GLN A 236 -13.23 43.27 47.72
CA GLN A 236 -13.80 43.88 46.53
C GLN A 236 -12.90 44.95 45.92
N ARG A 237 -12.24 45.75 46.77
CA ARG A 237 -11.27 46.75 46.35
C ARG A 237 -10.04 46.11 45.68
N GLY A 238 -9.63 44.93 46.15
CA GLY A 238 -8.54 44.15 45.55
C GLY A 238 -8.88 43.64 44.14
N LEU A 239 -10.08 43.10 43.94
CA LEU A 239 -10.54 42.55 42.66
C LEU A 239 -10.68 43.62 41.57
N ASN A 240 -11.28 44.77 41.87
CA ASN A 240 -11.39 45.88 40.92
C ASN A 240 -10.02 46.42 40.47
N LYS A 241 -9.03 46.42 41.38
CA LYS A 241 -7.66 46.85 41.08
C LYS A 241 -6.93 45.86 40.17
N LEU A 242 -7.30 44.59 40.20
CA LEU A 242 -6.75 43.53 39.36
C LEU A 242 -7.38 43.56 37.95
N ALA A 243 -8.69 43.80 37.85
CA ALA A 243 -9.41 43.92 36.58
C ALA A 243 -8.87 45.07 35.70
N ILE A 244 -8.64 46.25 36.29
CA ILE A 244 -8.06 47.42 35.60
C ILE A 244 -6.63 47.15 35.09
N ARG A 245 -5.89 46.24 35.74
CA ARG A 245 -4.51 45.90 35.37
C ARG A 245 -4.41 44.89 34.23
N LEU A 246 -5.41 44.01 34.07
CA LEU A 246 -5.36 42.90 33.11
C LEU A 246 -6.08 43.19 31.79
N MET A 247 -6.97 44.20 31.73
CA MET A 247 -7.64 44.62 30.48
C MET A 247 -7.67 46.15 30.33
N PRO A 248 -6.71 46.78 29.59
CA PRO A 248 -6.62 48.23 29.49
C PRO A 248 -7.52 48.87 28.41
N LEU A 249 -8.14 48.08 27.52
CA LEU A 249 -8.90 48.58 26.38
C LEU A 249 -10.38 48.13 26.43
N GLN A 250 -11.19 48.83 27.21
CA GLN A 250 -12.52 49.29 26.77
C GLN A 250 -12.98 50.46 27.64
N PRO A 251 -13.77 51.41 27.08
CA PRO A 251 -14.18 52.61 27.79
C PRO A 251 -15.19 52.26 28.88
N SER A 252 -14.94 52.82 30.06
CA SER A 252 -15.94 52.97 31.11
C SER A 252 -17.17 53.69 30.55
N ASP A 253 -18.29 52.99 30.48
CA ASP A 253 -19.60 53.61 30.65
C ASP A 253 -20.41 52.75 31.62
N CYS A 254 -20.27 53.07 32.91
CA CYS A 254 -21.41 53.30 33.80
C CYS A 254 -20.87 53.73 35.17
N ALA A 255 -20.65 55.03 35.31
CA ALA A 255 -20.72 55.68 36.60
C ALA A 255 -22.17 55.56 37.11
N HIS A 256 -22.46 54.57 37.94
CA HIS A 256 -23.63 54.58 38.80
C HIS A 256 -23.20 54.39 40.25
N ASN A 257 -23.27 55.49 41.00
CA ASN A 257 -23.42 55.45 42.44
C ASN A 257 -24.77 54.78 42.74
N SER A 258 -24.76 53.52 43.17
CA SER A 258 -25.90 52.96 43.90
C SER A 258 -25.39 52.16 45.10
N THR A 259 -25.99 52.47 46.24
CA THR A 259 -25.81 51.83 47.54
C THR A 259 -26.47 50.44 47.50
N GLU A 260 -25.97 49.53 46.69
CA GLU A 260 -26.40 48.12 46.68
C GLU A 260 -25.31 47.21 47.25
N PRO A 261 -25.67 46.24 48.12
CA PRO A 261 -24.72 45.29 48.66
C PRO A 261 -24.21 44.41 47.52
N VAL A 262 -22.91 44.50 47.27
CA VAL A 262 -22.26 43.78 46.18
C VAL A 262 -22.36 42.28 46.43
N LYS A 263 -23.01 41.58 45.50
CA LYS A 263 -23.25 40.14 45.63
C LYS A 263 -22.02 39.38 45.16
N VAL A 264 -21.82 38.21 45.78
CA VAL A 264 -20.72 37.30 45.43
C VAL A 264 -20.85 36.83 43.97
N GLU A 265 -22.07 36.75 43.44
CA GLU A 265 -22.33 36.45 42.02
C GLU A 265 -21.71 37.50 41.07
N ASP A 266 -21.77 38.79 41.40
CA ASP A 266 -21.19 39.85 40.58
C ASP A 266 -19.66 39.81 40.58
N MET A 267 -19.06 39.38 41.71
CA MET A 267 -17.62 39.16 41.81
C MET A 267 -17.16 37.90 41.05
N MET A 268 -17.99 36.85 41.00
CA MET A 268 -17.72 35.65 40.21
C MET A 268 -17.81 35.92 38.70
N LEU A 269 -18.83 36.67 38.24
CA LEU A 269 -18.96 37.08 36.84
C LEU A 269 -17.78 37.93 36.36
N LEU A 270 -17.23 38.80 37.22
CA LEU A 270 -16.04 39.59 36.90
C LEU A 270 -14.80 38.69 36.72
N VAL A 271 -14.66 37.63 37.53
CA VAL A 271 -13.55 36.67 37.43
C VAL A 271 -13.68 35.78 36.19
N ASP A 272 -14.90 35.34 35.86
CA ASP A 272 -15.16 34.53 34.65
C ASP A 272 -14.91 35.34 33.36
N SER A 273 -15.32 36.61 33.33
CA SER A 273 -15.03 37.54 32.22
C SER A 273 -13.52 37.81 32.06
N MET A 274 -12.77 37.85 33.17
CA MET A 274 -11.31 37.96 33.15
C MET A 274 -10.61 36.68 32.66
N LEU A 275 -11.26 35.52 32.77
CA LEU A 275 -10.74 34.23 32.28
C LEU A 275 -11.03 34.03 30.78
N GLU A 276 -12.20 34.43 30.29
CA GLU A 276 -12.54 34.31 28.85
C GLU A 276 -11.69 35.22 27.95
N ASN A 277 -11.31 36.40 28.41
CA ASN A 277 -10.53 37.38 27.63
C ASN A 277 -9.02 37.10 27.54
N THR A 278 -8.54 35.99 28.10
CA THR A 278 -7.16 35.49 27.88
C THR A 278 -7.03 34.57 26.67
N TYR A 279 -8.14 34.31 25.96
CA TYR A 279 -8.20 33.47 24.76
C TYR A 279 -8.67 34.24 23.53
N THR A 280 -7.89 35.22 23.06
CA THR A 280 -8.14 35.81 21.74
C THR A 280 -6.85 36.15 21.01
N ASP A 281 -6.50 35.29 20.04
CA ASP A 281 -6.14 35.65 18.65
C ASP A 281 -5.57 34.40 17.93
N GLU A 282 -5.63 34.20 16.63
CA GLU A 282 -6.47 34.62 15.51
C GLU A 282 -6.03 33.64 14.40
N LYS A 283 -6.93 33.27 13.47
CA LYS A 283 -6.61 32.58 12.19
C LYS A 283 -5.93 31.21 12.27
N MET A 284 -6.66 30.17 12.66
CA MET A 284 -6.49 28.84 12.07
C MET A 284 -7.86 28.16 11.98
N LEU A 285 -8.08 27.47 10.86
CA LEU A 285 -9.25 26.64 10.53
C LEU A 285 -9.88 26.05 11.79
N ARG A 286 -11.11 26.45 12.15
CA ARG A 286 -11.84 25.86 13.28
C ARG A 286 -11.88 24.35 13.09
N SER A 287 -11.07 23.62 13.86
CA SER A 287 -11.25 22.19 14.08
C SER A 287 -12.67 21.98 14.63
N PRO A 288 -13.44 20.99 14.15
CA PRO A 288 -14.79 20.78 14.64
C PRO A 288 -14.76 20.58 16.17
N THR A 289 -15.78 21.07 16.88
CA THR A 289 -15.83 20.94 18.34
C THR A 289 -15.75 19.45 18.74
N PRO A 290 -15.24 19.11 19.94
CA PRO A 290 -15.14 17.72 20.38
C PRO A 290 -16.47 16.96 20.31
N TYR A 291 -17.59 17.66 20.54
CA TYR A 291 -18.94 17.13 20.38
C TYR A 291 -19.26 16.77 18.92
N THR A 292 -18.93 17.65 17.96
CA THR A 292 -19.12 17.39 16.53
C THR A 292 -18.24 16.24 16.05
N LEU A 293 -16.97 16.18 16.45
CA LEU A 293 -16.08 15.07 16.13
C LEU A 293 -16.60 13.75 16.71
N GLY A 294 -17.06 13.76 17.97
CA GLY A 294 -17.69 12.58 18.59
C GLY A 294 -18.95 12.12 17.87
N SER A 295 -19.78 13.06 17.40
CA SER A 295 -20.98 12.76 16.61
C SER A 295 -20.64 12.13 15.25
N MET A 296 -19.64 12.67 14.54
CA MET A 296 -19.17 12.13 13.26
C MET A 296 -18.60 10.72 13.40
N VAL A 297 -17.80 10.49 14.44
CA VAL A 297 -17.23 9.17 14.75
C VAL A 297 -18.32 8.16 15.12
N SER A 298 -19.29 8.56 15.95
CA SER A 298 -20.43 7.71 16.31
C SER A 298 -21.27 7.32 15.08
N HIS A 299 -21.45 8.26 14.14
CA HIS A 299 -22.14 7.98 12.88
C HIS A 299 -21.37 6.97 12.03
N PHE A 300 -20.06 7.14 11.88
CA PHE A 300 -19.21 6.20 11.14
C PHE A 300 -19.25 4.80 11.76
N GLN A 301 -19.19 4.70 13.09
CA GLN A 301 -19.26 3.42 13.80
C GLN A 301 -20.57 2.67 13.53
N LYS A 302 -21.70 3.38 13.43
CA LYS A 302 -23.00 2.78 13.08
C LYS A 302 -23.10 2.40 11.61
N LEU A 303 -22.52 3.19 10.69
CA LEU A 303 -22.62 2.95 9.25
C LEU A 303 -21.77 1.76 8.80
N PHE A 304 -20.64 1.52 9.47
CA PHE A 304 -19.66 0.50 9.09
C PHE A 304 -19.46 -0.61 10.14
N ASP A 305 -20.39 -0.74 11.08
CA ASP A 305 -20.43 -1.75 12.15
C ASP A 305 -19.13 -1.87 12.97
N VAL A 306 -18.65 -0.73 13.46
CA VAL A 306 -17.41 -0.65 14.27
C VAL A 306 -17.75 -0.51 15.75
N THR A 307 -17.37 -1.51 16.54
CA THR A 307 -17.71 -1.58 17.98
C THR A 307 -16.84 -0.71 18.89
N SER A 308 -15.68 -0.23 18.43
CA SER A 308 -14.74 0.57 19.25
C SER A 308 -14.13 1.75 18.49
N LEU A 309 -13.73 2.80 19.23
CA LEU A 309 -13.05 3.98 18.66
C LEU A 309 -11.73 3.60 17.97
N SER A 310 -10.99 2.65 18.55
CA SER A 310 -9.73 2.14 17.97
C SER A 310 -9.93 1.38 16.66
N GLY A 311 -11.10 0.79 16.44
CA GLY A 311 -11.46 0.11 15.20
C GLY A 311 -11.83 1.04 14.04
N VAL A 312 -12.06 2.34 14.31
CA VAL A 312 -12.51 3.31 13.30
C VAL A 312 -11.45 3.54 12.22
N TYR A 313 -10.19 3.77 12.63
CA TYR A 313 -9.09 4.00 11.69
C TYR A 313 -8.79 2.79 10.79
N PRO A 314 -8.65 1.56 11.34
CA PRO A 314 -8.51 0.36 10.54
C PRO A 314 -9.66 0.16 9.55
N ARG A 315 -10.91 0.34 10.00
CA ARG A 315 -12.09 0.19 9.14
C ARG A 315 -12.14 1.26 8.04
N MET A 316 -11.79 2.50 8.35
CA MET A 316 -11.72 3.58 7.38
C MET A 316 -10.69 3.29 6.27
N ASN A 317 -9.50 2.81 6.64
CA ASN A 317 -8.48 2.40 5.67
C ASN A 317 -8.95 1.22 4.80
N GLU A 318 -9.67 0.27 5.38
CA GLU A 318 -10.27 -0.83 4.63
C GLU A 318 -11.28 -0.31 3.59
N VAL A 319 -12.17 0.61 3.99
CA VAL A 319 -13.14 1.23 3.08
C VAL A 319 -12.44 1.96 1.93
N TYR A 320 -11.38 2.74 2.20
CA TYR A 320 -10.62 3.40 1.15
C TYR A 320 -9.92 2.42 0.20
N THR A 321 -9.37 1.35 0.75
CA THR A 321 -8.71 0.30 -0.03
C THR A 321 -9.72 -0.38 -0.95
N ARG A 322 -10.86 -0.81 -0.41
CA ARG A 322 -11.95 -1.45 -1.19
C ARG A 322 -12.54 -0.52 -2.25
N LEU A 323 -12.70 0.76 -1.94
CA LEU A 323 -13.17 1.75 -2.92
C LEU A 323 -12.17 1.94 -4.07
N GLY A 324 -10.88 1.96 -3.75
CA GLY A 324 -9.80 2.01 -4.74
C GLY A 324 -9.77 0.76 -5.63
N GLU A 325 -9.84 -0.42 -5.02
CA GLU A 325 -9.94 -1.71 -5.72
C GLU A 325 -11.15 -1.73 -6.67
N MET A 326 -12.33 -1.32 -6.20
CA MET A 326 -13.54 -1.31 -7.00
C MET A 326 -13.46 -0.30 -8.14
N THR A 327 -12.88 0.88 -7.91
CA THR A 327 -12.69 1.89 -8.96
C THR A 327 -11.74 1.40 -10.05
N ASN A 328 -10.64 0.74 -9.67
CA ASN A 328 -9.70 0.16 -10.61
C ASN A 328 -10.30 -1.03 -11.37
N ALA A 329 -11.01 -1.93 -10.69
CA ALA A 329 -11.73 -3.03 -11.33
C ALA A 329 -12.74 -2.50 -12.37
N MET A 330 -13.50 -1.48 -12.02
CA MET A 330 -14.46 -0.84 -12.93
C MET A 330 -13.79 -0.13 -14.10
N ARG A 331 -12.58 0.42 -13.93
CA ARG A 331 -11.80 0.98 -15.05
C ARG A 331 -11.32 -0.13 -15.98
N ASN A 332 -10.71 -1.17 -15.43
CA ASN A 332 -10.23 -2.32 -16.21
C ASN A 332 -11.36 -3.00 -16.98
N LEU A 333 -12.55 -3.17 -16.37
CA LEU A 333 -13.71 -3.73 -17.07
C LEU A 333 -14.17 -2.84 -18.22
N ARG A 334 -14.10 -1.51 -18.07
CA ARG A 334 -14.41 -0.60 -19.18
C ARG A 334 -13.38 -0.71 -20.29
N ASP A 335 -12.10 -0.77 -19.96
CA ASP A 335 -11.02 -0.89 -20.95
C ASP A 335 -11.12 -2.23 -21.73
N VAL A 336 -11.42 -3.33 -21.03
CA VAL A 336 -11.58 -4.67 -21.65
C VAL A 336 -12.83 -4.74 -22.54
N LEU A 337 -13.90 -4.07 -22.15
CA LEU A 337 -15.16 -4.04 -22.91
C LEU A 337 -15.22 -2.89 -23.94
N ASP A 338 -14.14 -2.12 -24.07
CA ASP A 338 -14.04 -0.92 -24.92
C ASP A 338 -15.18 0.08 -24.69
N LEU A 339 -15.46 0.36 -23.42
CA LEU A 339 -16.54 1.23 -22.96
C LEU A 339 -16.03 2.61 -22.56
N ASP A 340 -16.73 3.67 -22.97
CA ASP A 340 -16.41 5.04 -22.56
C ASP A 340 -16.46 5.19 -21.03
N ASN A 341 -15.48 5.89 -20.47
CA ASN A 341 -15.38 6.25 -19.05
C ASN A 341 -16.61 7.03 -18.53
N ARG A 342 -17.40 7.63 -19.41
CA ARG A 342 -18.67 8.30 -19.07
C ARG A 342 -19.81 7.32 -18.74
N ILE A 343 -19.65 6.03 -19.02
CA ILE A 343 -20.69 5.03 -18.81
C ILE A 343 -20.85 4.71 -17.31
N PRO A 344 -22.10 4.76 -16.78
CA PRO A 344 -22.38 4.45 -15.39
C PRO A 344 -21.93 3.03 -14.99
N PRO A 345 -21.43 2.82 -13.77
CA PRO A 345 -21.02 1.49 -13.29
C PRO A 345 -22.08 0.40 -13.46
N ALA A 346 -23.36 0.74 -13.27
CA ALA A 346 -24.47 -0.20 -13.43
C ALA A 346 -24.57 -0.76 -14.85
N GLU A 347 -24.31 0.06 -15.87
CA GLU A 347 -24.39 -0.37 -17.27
C GLU A 347 -23.23 -1.28 -17.64
N VAL A 348 -22.02 -1.01 -17.12
CA VAL A 348 -20.86 -1.90 -17.27
C VAL A 348 -21.17 -3.28 -16.67
N VAL A 349 -21.75 -3.33 -15.47
CA VAL A 349 -22.15 -4.59 -14.82
C VAL A 349 -23.24 -5.32 -15.62
N ASN A 350 -24.22 -4.60 -16.16
CA ASN A 350 -25.27 -5.20 -17.00
C ASN A 350 -24.70 -5.79 -18.30
N GLN A 351 -23.70 -5.15 -18.90
CA GLN A 351 -23.02 -5.70 -20.07
C GLN A 351 -22.22 -6.97 -19.75
N VAL A 352 -21.49 -6.98 -18.63
CA VAL A 352 -20.82 -8.19 -18.13
C VAL A 352 -21.85 -9.30 -17.88
N ALA A 353 -22.97 -8.99 -17.22
CA ALA A 353 -24.04 -9.95 -16.96
C ALA A 353 -24.64 -10.51 -18.25
N ARG A 354 -24.81 -9.68 -19.29
CA ARG A 354 -25.25 -10.12 -20.62
C ARG A 354 -24.23 -11.02 -21.32
N LEU A 355 -22.94 -10.74 -21.19
CA LEU A 355 -21.88 -11.58 -21.76
C LEU A 355 -21.85 -12.96 -21.09
N VAL A 356 -21.97 -13.00 -19.76
CA VAL A 356 -22.03 -14.25 -18.99
C VAL A 356 -23.31 -15.04 -19.29
N SER A 357 -24.43 -14.35 -19.54
CA SER A 357 -25.71 -15.00 -19.86
C SER A 357 -25.82 -15.44 -21.33
N SER A 358 -24.99 -14.88 -22.21
CA SER A 358 -24.91 -15.23 -23.63
C SER A 358 -24.04 -16.48 -23.83
N SER A 359 -24.63 -17.65 -23.62
CA SER A 359 -24.04 -18.99 -23.78
C SER A 359 -23.36 -19.28 -25.14
N LYS A 360 -23.34 -18.37 -26.10
CA LYS A 360 -22.59 -18.51 -27.37
C LYS A 360 -21.08 -18.24 -27.24
N TYR A 361 -20.64 -17.58 -26.18
CA TYR A 361 -19.22 -17.28 -25.97
C TYR A 361 -18.53 -18.19 -24.95
N SER A 362 -19.22 -19.10 -24.26
CA SER A 362 -18.53 -20.00 -23.31
C SER A 362 -17.62 -21.01 -24.01
N ALA A 363 -17.90 -21.37 -25.28
CA ALA A 363 -17.01 -22.22 -26.07
C ALA A 363 -15.70 -21.48 -26.45
N ASP A 364 -15.78 -20.19 -26.82
CA ASP A 364 -14.59 -19.39 -27.10
C ASP A 364 -13.87 -18.96 -25.82
N PHE A 365 -14.59 -18.73 -24.71
CA PHE A 365 -13.97 -18.39 -23.43
C PHE A 365 -13.25 -19.60 -22.79
N HIS A 366 -13.75 -20.82 -22.99
CA HIS A 366 -13.01 -22.05 -22.66
C HIS A 366 -11.83 -22.33 -23.59
N ASN A 367 -11.85 -21.81 -24.82
CA ASN A 367 -10.68 -21.85 -25.72
C ASN A 367 -9.64 -20.76 -25.40
N VAL A 368 -10.07 -19.61 -24.86
CA VAL A 368 -9.19 -18.50 -24.43
C VAL A 368 -8.60 -18.73 -23.04
N LEU A 369 -9.35 -19.38 -22.14
CA LEU A 369 -8.90 -19.84 -20.83
C LEU A 369 -8.79 -21.36 -20.82
N GLN A 370 -7.96 -21.92 -21.71
CA GLN A 370 -7.51 -23.30 -21.52
C GLN A 370 -6.86 -23.41 -20.13
N ASP A 371 -7.29 -24.39 -19.34
CA ASP A 371 -6.81 -24.73 -17.98
C ASP A 371 -5.29 -24.99 -17.88
N ALA A 372 -4.53 -24.82 -18.97
CA ALA A 372 -3.09 -25.03 -19.04
C ALA A 372 -2.24 -23.79 -18.74
N ASP A 373 -2.80 -22.57 -18.69
CA ASP A 373 -1.97 -21.37 -18.82
C ASP A 373 -1.86 -20.43 -17.60
N ILE A 374 -2.57 -20.63 -16.48
CA ILE A 374 -2.28 -19.80 -15.27
C ILE A 374 -0.88 -20.11 -14.74
N ASP A 375 -0.52 -21.39 -14.64
CA ASP A 375 0.83 -21.79 -14.21
C ASP A 375 1.91 -21.41 -15.23
N SER A 376 1.61 -21.48 -16.53
CA SER A 376 2.49 -21.03 -17.61
C SER A 376 2.68 -19.51 -17.62
N ILE A 377 1.63 -18.74 -17.35
CA ILE A 377 1.70 -17.27 -17.17
C ILE A 377 2.50 -16.94 -15.91
N ILE A 378 2.29 -17.64 -14.80
CA ILE A 378 3.10 -17.48 -13.57
C ILE A 378 4.56 -17.82 -13.85
N VAL A 379 4.85 -18.88 -14.60
CA VAL A 379 6.20 -19.26 -15.01
C VAL A 379 6.81 -18.20 -15.94
N LYS A 380 6.07 -17.67 -16.92
CA LYS A 380 6.54 -16.59 -17.81
C LYS A 380 6.77 -15.27 -17.06
N VAL A 381 5.93 -14.94 -16.09
CA VAL A 381 6.11 -13.75 -15.23
C VAL A 381 7.32 -13.93 -14.31
N LYS A 382 7.51 -15.11 -13.71
CA LYS A 382 8.72 -15.43 -12.94
C LYS A 382 9.99 -15.40 -13.80
N GLN A 383 9.93 -15.97 -15.00
CA GLN A 383 11.03 -15.91 -15.97
C GLN A 383 11.33 -14.47 -16.38
N HIS A 384 10.32 -13.61 -16.49
CA HIS A 384 10.52 -12.18 -16.75
C HIS A 384 11.17 -11.47 -15.55
N GLU A 385 10.79 -11.77 -14.31
CA GLU A 385 11.45 -11.22 -13.12
C GLU A 385 12.92 -11.65 -12.98
N GLU A 386 13.28 -12.86 -13.40
CA GLU A 386 14.67 -13.35 -13.39
C GLU A 386 15.48 -12.84 -14.60
N PHE A 387 14.87 -12.79 -15.80
CA PHE A 387 15.56 -12.40 -17.03
C PHE A 387 15.77 -10.89 -17.14
N PHE A 388 14.79 -10.09 -16.73
CA PHE A 388 14.82 -8.64 -16.96
C PHE A 388 15.99 -7.94 -16.26
N PRO A 389 16.38 -8.26 -15.01
CA PRO A 389 17.57 -7.68 -14.37
C PRO A 389 18.87 -8.01 -15.12
N ALA A 390 19.04 -9.25 -15.58
CA ALA A 390 20.22 -9.69 -16.33
C ALA A 390 20.27 -9.04 -17.73
N PHE A 391 19.13 -8.99 -18.42
CA PHE A 391 18.98 -8.30 -19.69
C PHE A 391 19.27 -6.80 -19.57
N HIS A 392 18.69 -6.14 -18.56
CA HIS A 392 18.91 -4.73 -18.31
C HIS A 392 20.37 -4.43 -17.98
N ALA A 393 21.05 -5.28 -17.18
CA ALA A 393 22.47 -5.14 -16.88
C ALA A 393 23.33 -5.24 -18.15
N LEU A 394 23.11 -6.27 -18.97
CA LEU A 394 23.82 -6.47 -20.24
C LEU A 394 23.61 -5.29 -21.20
N ILE A 395 22.37 -4.87 -21.38
CA ILE A 395 22.04 -3.72 -22.23
C ILE A 395 22.72 -2.45 -21.72
N THR A 396 22.72 -2.22 -20.40
CA THR A 396 23.36 -1.05 -19.80
C THR A 396 24.88 -1.05 -20.03
N GLU A 397 25.52 -2.22 -19.96
CA GLU A 397 26.95 -2.35 -20.32
C GLU A 397 27.21 -2.10 -21.80
N ILE A 398 26.37 -2.63 -22.70
CA ILE A 398 26.50 -2.39 -24.14
C ILE A 398 26.33 -0.89 -24.45
N LEU A 399 25.34 -0.24 -23.85
CA LEU A 399 25.13 1.20 -23.97
C LEU A 399 26.34 2.02 -23.49
N LYS A 400 26.91 1.67 -22.34
CA LYS A 400 28.14 2.31 -21.82
C LYS A 400 29.34 2.09 -22.72
N THR A 401 29.53 0.87 -23.23
CA THR A 401 30.68 0.50 -24.07
C THR A 401 30.63 1.21 -25.43
N LEU A 402 29.43 1.37 -25.98
CA LEU A 402 29.21 2.05 -27.27
C LEU A 402 29.00 3.57 -27.11
N GLY A 403 28.94 4.10 -25.88
CA GLY A 403 28.72 5.53 -25.62
C GLY A 403 27.34 6.06 -26.03
N VAL A 404 26.34 5.20 -26.16
CA VAL A 404 24.97 5.55 -26.56
C VAL A 404 24.02 5.47 -25.37
N SER A 405 23.03 6.38 -25.32
CA SER A 405 22.11 6.51 -24.18
C SER A 405 20.77 5.80 -24.36
N ARG A 406 20.48 5.27 -25.56
CA ARG A 406 19.20 4.65 -25.90
C ARG A 406 19.38 3.29 -26.55
N LEU A 407 18.52 2.33 -26.20
CA LEU A 407 18.54 0.95 -26.69
C LEU A 407 18.47 0.86 -28.23
N ASP A 408 17.60 1.66 -28.84
CA ASP A 408 17.40 1.75 -30.30
C ASP A 408 18.68 2.18 -31.06
N SER A 409 19.62 2.80 -30.36
CA SER A 409 20.85 3.35 -30.91
C SER A 409 22.02 2.34 -30.89
N ILE A 410 21.85 1.19 -30.24
CA ILE A 410 22.88 0.13 -30.13
C ILE A 410 23.24 -0.47 -31.50
N LEU A 411 22.23 -0.91 -32.26
CA LEU A 411 22.45 -1.54 -33.57
C LEU A 411 23.07 -0.58 -34.60
N PRO A 412 22.61 0.68 -34.74
CA PRO A 412 23.29 1.67 -35.57
C PRO A 412 24.75 1.92 -35.18
N ALA A 413 25.05 2.05 -33.88
CA ALA A 413 26.40 2.29 -33.38
C ALA A 413 27.35 1.12 -33.69
N LEU A 414 26.89 -0.13 -33.51
CA LEU A 414 27.64 -1.34 -33.85
C LEU A 414 27.93 -1.43 -35.36
N LYS A 415 26.96 -1.08 -36.21
CA LYS A 415 27.16 -1.06 -37.66
C LYS A 415 28.21 -0.01 -38.07
N SER A 416 28.18 1.18 -37.47
CA SER A 416 29.19 2.20 -37.72
C SER A 416 30.60 1.75 -37.32
N LEU A 417 30.74 1.11 -36.15
CA LEU A 417 32.01 0.55 -35.68
C LEU A 417 32.55 -0.54 -36.61
N LYS A 418 31.67 -1.41 -37.12
CA LYS A 418 32.04 -2.45 -38.09
C LYS A 418 32.60 -1.86 -39.39
N HIS A 419 31.98 -0.80 -39.91
CA HIS A 419 32.45 -0.12 -41.12
C HIS A 419 33.74 0.70 -40.91
N THR A 420 34.15 0.94 -39.67
CA THR A 420 35.42 1.63 -39.35
C THR A 420 36.56 0.65 -39.10
N ALA A 421 36.26 -0.65 -38.94
CA ALA A 421 37.21 -1.72 -38.68
C ALA A 421 37.55 -2.56 -39.94
N GLU A 422 36.79 -2.38 -41.03
CA GLU A 422 37.14 -2.77 -42.40
C GLU A 422 37.86 -1.61 -43.09
#